data_AF-A0A858X3V6-F1
#
_entry.id   AF-A0A858X3V6-F1
#
_cell.length_a   1.000
_cell.length_b   1.000
_cell.length_c   1.000
_cell.angle_alpha   90.00
_cell.angle_beta   90.00
_cell.angle_gamma   90.00
#
_symmetry.space_group_name_H-M   'P 1'
#
loop_
_entity.id
_entity.type
_entity.pdbx_description
1 polymer ?
#
loop_
_entity_poly.entity_id
_entity_poly.type
_entity_poly.pdbx_seq_one_letter_code
_entity_poly.pdbx_strand_id
1 'polypeptide(L)'
;MDFYDCGGNLCGKIVTVDDKSDTDTIGKLIVDGAKPVGNDTWKGDIIDVESGKRYAGTISLNENGLRLEGCFMMILCGSEVWQRARQ
;
A
#
# COMPACT_ATOMS: atom_id res chain seq x y z
N MET A 1 5.72 7.48 0.74
CA MET A 1 5.92 6.04 0.43
C MET A 1 6.48 5.91 -0.98
N ASP A 2 7.13 4.79 -1.28
CA ASP A 2 7.69 4.47 -2.59
C ASP A 2 7.14 3.12 -3.07
N PHE A 3 6.61 3.09 -4.30
CA PHE A 3 6.01 1.92 -4.93
C PHE A 3 6.77 1.56 -6.19
N TYR A 4 7.09 0.28 -6.36
CA TYR A 4 7.99 -0.20 -7.41
C TYR A 4 7.62 -1.61 -7.87
N ASP A 5 8.04 -1.96 -9.08
CA ASP A 5 7.97 -3.34 -9.57
C ASP A 5 9.00 -4.21 -8.85
N CYS A 6 8.56 -5.34 -8.32
CA CYS A 6 9.37 -6.34 -7.64
C CYS A 6 9.19 -7.72 -8.28
N GLY A 7 9.58 -7.83 -9.55
CA GLY A 7 9.51 -9.09 -10.29
C GLY A 7 8.12 -9.31 -10.91
N GLY A 8 7.54 -8.26 -11.49
CA GLY A 8 6.21 -8.29 -12.10
C GLY A 8 5.05 -8.13 -11.11
N ASN A 9 5.35 -7.93 -9.82
CA ASN A 9 4.39 -7.62 -8.78
C ASN A 9 4.62 -6.20 -8.25
N LEU A 10 3.61 -5.61 -7.63
CA LEU A 10 3.74 -4.32 -6.96
C LEU A 10 4.25 -4.52 -5.53
N CYS A 11 5.34 -3.83 -5.21
CA CYS A 11 5.83 -3.67 -3.85
C CYS A 11 5.77 -2.21 -3.42
N GLY A 12 5.74 -1.98 -2.10
CA GLY A 12 5.66 -0.65 -1.53
C GLY A 12 6.37 -0.58 -0.18
N LYS A 13 7.09 0.51 0.07
CA LYS A 13 7.77 0.76 1.34
C LYS A 13 7.61 2.20 1.82
N ILE A 14 7.80 2.39 3.12
CA ILE A 14 7.86 3.73 3.72
C ILE A 14 9.23 4.33 3.44
N VAL A 15 9.27 5.55 2.90
CA VAL A 15 10.52 6.28 2.62
C VAL A 15 10.60 7.61 3.37
N THR A 16 9.46 8.14 3.81
CA THR A 16 9.35 9.34 4.64
C THR A 16 8.14 9.14 5.56
N VAL A 17 8.18 9.79 6.70
CA VAL A 17 7.08 9.92 7.66
C VAL A 17 6.92 11.40 8.02
N ASP A 18 5.69 11.82 8.32
CA ASP A 18 5.41 13.17 8.78
C ASP A 18 5.67 13.30 10.29
N ASP A 19 5.32 12.28 11.08
CA ASP A 19 5.63 12.23 12.51
C ASP A 19 7.03 11.64 12.74
N LYS A 20 7.80 12.29 13.62
CA LYS A 20 9.14 11.83 14.00
C LYS A 20 9.10 10.59 14.89
N SER A 21 7.98 10.32 15.58
CA SER A 21 7.80 9.07 16.33
C SER A 21 7.88 7.84 15.43
N ASP A 22 7.46 7.98 14.18
CA ASP A 22 7.28 6.87 13.25
C ASP A 22 8.54 6.58 12.42
N THR A 23 9.67 7.22 12.77
CA THR A 23 10.93 7.08 12.03
C THR A 23 11.47 5.65 12.00
N ASP A 24 11.08 4.80 12.95
CA ASP A 24 11.41 3.37 12.95
C ASP A 24 10.67 2.59 11.86
N THR A 25 9.58 3.15 11.31
CA THR A 25 8.81 2.52 10.23
C THR A 25 9.43 2.76 8.85
N ILE A 26 10.36 3.70 8.73
CA ILE A 26 11.07 3.97 7.46
C ILE A 26 11.79 2.70 7.00
N GLY A 27 11.57 2.32 5.75
CA GLY A 27 12.11 1.12 5.12
C GLY A 27 11.23 -0.13 5.29
N LYS A 28 10.24 -0.13 6.19
CA LYS A 28 9.29 -1.24 6.32
C LYS A 28 8.42 -1.35 5.07
N LEU A 29 8.13 -2.58 4.68
CA LEU A 29 7.23 -2.90 3.57
C LEU A 29 5.78 -2.69 4.00
N ILE A 30 5.01 -2.03 3.14
CA ILE A 30 3.55 -1.88 3.25
C ILE A 30 2.82 -2.75 2.22
N VAL A 31 3.50 -3.11 1.13
CA VAL A 31 3.01 -4.04 0.10
C VAL A 31 4.15 -4.95 -0.28
N ASP A 32 3.90 -6.25 -0.19
CA ASP A 32 4.89 -7.31 -0.42
C ASP A 32 4.39 -8.23 -1.55
N GLY A 33 4.58 -7.77 -2.79
CA GLY A 33 4.31 -8.56 -3.99
C GLY A 33 2.83 -8.69 -4.38
N ALA A 34 2.08 -7.59 -4.41
CA ALA A 34 0.72 -7.59 -4.91
C ALA A 34 0.69 -7.90 -6.43
N LYS A 35 -0.13 -8.87 -6.82
CA LYS A 35 -0.17 -9.39 -8.20
C LYS A 35 -1.03 -8.50 -9.09
N PRO A 36 -0.60 -8.17 -10.32
CA PRO A 36 -1.43 -7.44 -11.26
C PRO A 36 -2.66 -8.26 -11.63
N VAL A 37 -3.84 -7.62 -11.64
CA VAL A 37 -5.12 -8.25 -11.99
C VAL A 37 -5.89 -7.48 -13.07
N GLY A 38 -5.34 -6.37 -13.55
CA GLY A 38 -5.92 -5.53 -14.58
C GLY A 38 -5.03 -4.32 -14.87
N ASN A 39 -5.52 -3.41 -15.70
CA ASN A 39 -4.80 -2.16 -15.96
C ASN A 39 -4.71 -1.36 -14.65
N ASP A 40 -3.48 -1.02 -14.25
CA ASP A 40 -3.22 -0.21 -13.07
C ASP A 40 -3.86 -0.74 -11.78
N THR A 41 -4.06 -2.05 -11.68
CA THR A 41 -4.73 -2.70 -10.54
C THR A 41 -3.99 -3.95 -10.10
N TRP A 42 -3.76 -4.07 -8.79
CA TRP A 42 -3.10 -5.20 -8.14
C TRP A 42 -3.93 -5.74 -6.97
N LYS A 43 -3.77 -7.03 -6.67
CA LYS A 43 -4.32 -7.68 -5.47
C LYS A 43 -3.22 -8.36 -4.69
N GLY A 44 -3.19 -8.11 -3.39
CA GLY A 44 -2.19 -8.67 -2.50
C GLY A 44 -2.42 -8.23 -1.07
N ASP A 45 -1.46 -8.56 -0.22
CA ASP A 45 -1.54 -8.22 1.19
C ASP A 45 -0.95 -6.82 1.43
N ILE A 46 -1.68 -6.03 2.20
CA ILE A 46 -1.24 -4.79 2.82
C ILE A 46 -0.71 -5.13 4.21
N ILE A 47 0.48 -4.66 4.52
CA ILE A 47 1.14 -4.87 5.80
C ILE A 47 0.92 -3.64 6.68
N ASP A 48 0.33 -3.85 7.85
CA ASP A 48 0.31 -2.88 8.92
C ASP A 48 1.69 -2.85 9.59
N VAL A 49 2.37 -1.71 9.49
CA VAL A 49 3.79 -1.58 9.90
C VAL A 49 4.00 -1.50 11.42
N GLU A 50 2.91 -1.25 12.17
CA GLU A 50 2.91 -1.19 13.63
C GLU A 50 2.79 -2.60 14.24
N SER A 51 1.83 -3.39 13.76
CA SER A 51 1.51 -4.73 14.27
C SER A 51 2.10 -5.87 13.44
N GLY A 52 2.56 -5.61 12.22
CA GLY A 52 3.02 -6.61 11.26
C GLY A 52 1.91 -7.46 10.64
N LYS A 53 0.64 -7.15 10.92
CA LYS A 53 -0.51 -7.89 10.38
C LYS A 53 -0.66 -7.66 8.88
N ARG A 54 -1.13 -8.69 8.17
CA ARG A 54 -1.37 -8.69 6.73
C ARG A 54 -2.86 -8.70 6.45
N TYR A 55 -3.31 -7.82 5.56
CA TYR A 55 -4.71 -7.69 5.18
C TYR A 55 -4.85 -7.76 3.67
N ALA A 56 -5.75 -8.61 3.19
CA ALA A 56 -6.04 -8.69 1.77
C ALA A 56 -6.62 -7.36 1.27
N GLY A 57 -5.99 -6.79 0.25
CA GLY A 57 -6.37 -5.52 -0.34
C GLY A 57 -6.37 -5.57 -1.86
N THR A 58 -7.13 -4.66 -2.44
CA THR A 58 -7.02 -4.27 -3.85
C THR A 58 -6.36 -2.90 -3.90
N ILE A 59 -5.39 -2.76 -4.79
CA ILE A 59 -4.58 -1.57 -4.97
C ILE A 59 -4.85 -1.10 -6.40
N SER A 60 -5.29 0.13 -6.59
CA SER A 60 -5.49 0.71 -7.92
C SER A 60 -4.80 2.04 -8.05
N LEU A 61 -4.25 2.34 -9.21
CA LEU A 61 -3.64 3.63 -9.52
C LEU A 61 -4.56 4.41 -10.46
N ASN A 62 -4.88 5.64 -10.08
CA ASN A 62 -5.62 6.57 -10.94
C ASN A 62 -4.92 7.94 -10.97
N GLU A 63 -5.56 8.90 -11.65
CA GLU A 63 -5.08 10.28 -11.78
C GLU A 63 -4.89 10.99 -10.44
N ASN A 64 -5.64 10.63 -9.41
CA ASN A 64 -5.58 11.24 -8.07
C ASN A 64 -4.54 10.57 -7.14
N GLY A 65 -4.03 9.39 -7.51
CA GLY A 65 -3.02 8.68 -6.74
C GLY A 65 -3.29 7.18 -6.64
N LEU A 66 -2.67 6.58 -5.63
CA LEU A 66 -2.84 5.17 -5.29
C LEU A 66 -4.02 5.02 -4.34
N ARG A 67 -4.99 4.19 -4.72
CA ARG A 67 -6.15 3.84 -3.91
C ARG A 67 -5.98 2.44 -3.35
N LEU A 68 -6.07 2.34 -2.03
CA LEU A 68 -6.15 1.09 -1.31
C LEU A 68 -7.60 0.81 -0.95
N GLU A 69 -8.08 -0.37 -1.28
CA GLU A 69 -9.40 -0.86 -0.91
C GLU A 69 -9.22 -2.19 -0.18
N GLY A 70 -9.51 -2.20 1.12
CA GLY A 70 -9.37 -3.36 1.99
C GLY A 70 -10.72 -3.73 2.60
N CYS A 71 -11.03 -5.02 2.63
CA CYS A 71 -12.20 -5.53 3.35
C CYS A 71 -11.69 -6.26 4.59
N PHE A 72 -11.50 -5.52 5.68
CA PHE A 72 -10.88 -6.02 6.91
C PHE A 72 -11.75 -7.08 7.64
N MET A 73 -13.05 -7.07 7.34
CA MET A 73 -14.05 -8.14 7.58
C MET A 73 -15.08 -8.01 6.47
N MET A 74 -15.72 -9.11 6.01
CA MET A 74 -16.65 -9.23 4.86
C MET A 74 -17.68 -8.09 4.57
N ILE A 75 -17.82 -7.10 5.46
CA ILE A 75 -18.80 -6.02 5.43
C ILE A 75 -18.16 -4.62 5.65
N LEU A 76 -16.93 -4.54 6.18
CA LEU A 76 -16.22 -3.28 6.44
C LEU A 76 -15.17 -3.04 5.35
N CYS A 77 -15.65 -2.55 4.22
CA CYS A 77 -14.80 -2.07 3.13
C CYS A 77 -14.34 -0.65 3.46
N GLY A 78 -13.08 -0.52 3.90
CA GLY A 78 -12.40 0.77 4.01
C GLY A 78 -11.71 1.09 2.69
N SER A 79 -11.64 2.38 2.33
CA SER A 79 -10.80 2.83 1.24
C SER A 79 -9.96 4.02 1.67
N GLU A 80 -8.65 3.94 1.46
CA GLU A 80 -7.71 5.03 1.68
C GLU A 80 -7.09 5.45 0.35
N VAL A 81 -6.91 6.75 0.15
CA VAL A 81 -6.26 7.30 -1.05
C VAL A 81 -4.94 7.91 -0.64
N TRP A 82 -3.85 7.31 -1.11
CA TRP A 82 -2.51 7.86 -0.99
C TRP A 82 -2.21 8.73 -2.20
N GLN A 83 -2.20 10.03 -1.96
CA GLN A 83 -1.84 11.00 -2.97
C GLN A 83 -0.35 10.88 -3.28
N ARG A 84 0.03 11.16 -4.53
CA ARG A 84 1.45 11.30 -4.88
C ARG A 84 2.04 12.44 -4.07
N ALA A 85 3.21 12.20 -3.49
CA ALA A 85 3.98 13.28 -2.88
C ALA A 85 4.19 14.38 -3.93
N ARG A 86 3.84 15.62 -3.59
CA ARG A 86 4.32 16.77 -4.38
C ARG A 86 5.84 16.80 -4.22
N GLN A 87 6.55 16.78 -5.35
CA GLN A 87 8.00 16.94 -5.39
C GLN A 87 8.41 18.28 -4.80
#